data_AF-A0A6P2I044-F1
#
_entry.id   AF-A0A6P2I044-F1
#
_cell.length_a   1.000
_cell.length_b   1.000
_cell.length_c   1.000
_cell.angle_alpha   90.00
_cell.angle_beta   90.00
_cell.angle_gamma   90.00
#
_symmetry.space_group_name_H-M   'P 1'
#
loop_
_entity.id
_entity.type
_entity.pdbx_description
1 polymer ?
#
loop_
_entity_poly.entity_id
_entity_poly.type
_entity_poly.pdbx_seq_one_letter_code
_entity_poly.pdbx_strand_id
1 'polypeptide(L)'
;MNDQDTGVGERRENASDILTQTSAAALSATLGHETPPQVGEALPHLWHWIFFRPTVPQHLIAEDGHPQKGGFLPDLGLPRRMWAGGRLRFLSRS
;
A
#
# COMPACT_ATOMS: atom_id res chain seq x y z
N MET A 1 26.72 -17.96 17.86
CA MET A 1 26.04 -16.70 18.20
C MET A 1 26.37 -15.73 17.06
N ASN A 2 25.56 -15.56 16.01
CA ASN A 2 24.10 -15.64 15.88
C ASN A 2 23.66 -16.62 14.78
N ASP A 3 22.71 -17.49 15.12
CA ASP A 3 21.73 -17.99 14.16
C ASP A 3 20.87 -16.80 13.73
N GLN A 4 21.00 -16.34 12.49
CA GLN A 4 19.97 -15.52 11.86
C GLN A 4 18.92 -16.50 11.33
N ASP A 5 17.82 -16.60 12.06
CA ASP A 5 16.61 -17.30 11.68
C ASP A 5 16.13 -16.80 10.30
N THR A 6 16.43 -17.56 9.25
CA THR A 6 16.02 -17.29 7.86
C THR A 6 14.59 -17.75 7.58
N GLY A 7 13.78 -17.96 8.63
CA GLY A 7 12.38 -18.34 8.52
C GLY A 7 11.58 -17.32 7.71
N VAL A 8 11.12 -17.73 6.53
CA VAL A 8 10.00 -17.11 5.83
C VAL A 8 8.73 -17.50 6.60
N GLY A 9 8.55 -16.94 7.78
CA GLY A 9 7.27 -16.99 8.49
C GLY A 9 6.22 -16.20 7.71
N GLU A 10 4.95 -16.56 7.88
CA GLU A 10 3.83 -15.78 7.36
C GLU A 10 3.77 -14.42 8.05
N ARG A 11 4.49 -13.43 7.50
CA ARG A 11 4.41 -12.05 7.97
C ARG A 11 3.13 -11.43 7.43
N ARG A 12 2.28 -10.91 8.32
CA ARG A 12 1.05 -10.18 7.97
C ARG A 12 1.04 -8.81 8.65
N GLU A 13 0.72 -7.78 7.88
CA GLU A 13 0.35 -6.46 8.38
C GLU A 13 -1.15 -6.22 8.15
N ASN A 14 -1.77 -5.50 9.07
CA ASN A 14 -3.15 -5.05 8.94
C ASN A 14 -3.17 -3.53 9.05
N ALA A 15 -3.92 -2.89 8.16
CA ALA A 15 -4.14 -1.46 8.16
C ALA A 15 -5.62 -1.17 7.93
N SER A 16 -6.09 -0.07 8.48
CA SER A 16 -7.45 0.44 8.31
C SER A 16 -7.36 1.92 7.99
N ASP A 17 -8.18 2.38 7.06
CA ASP A 17 -8.30 3.80 6.75
C ASP A 17 -9.76 4.13 6.40
N ILE A 18 -10.08 5.41 6.39
CA ILE A 18 -11.37 5.96 5.97
C ILE A 18 -11.28 6.32 4.50
N LEU A 19 -12.30 5.90 3.73
CA LEU A 19 -12.43 6.30 2.33
C LEU A 19 -12.85 7.78 2.26
N THR A 20 -11.84 8.65 2.24
CA THR A 20 -12.02 10.10 2.18
C THR A 20 -12.26 10.59 0.76
N GLN A 21 -13.24 11.49 0.59
CA GLN A 21 -13.58 12.11 -0.69
C GLN A 21 -12.37 12.82 -1.32
N THR A 22 -11.55 13.48 -0.50
CA THR A 22 -10.35 14.18 -0.95
C THR A 22 -9.35 13.24 -1.64
N SER A 23 -9.15 12.04 -1.12
CA SER A 23 -8.22 11.06 -1.71
C SER A 23 -8.73 10.52 -3.04
N ALA A 24 -10.03 10.24 -3.14
CA ALA A 24 -10.66 9.85 -4.40
C ALA A 24 -10.58 10.97 -5.45
N ALA A 25 -10.81 12.22 -5.04
CA ALA A 25 -10.70 13.39 -5.91
C ALA A 25 -9.26 13.61 -6.42
N ALA A 26 -8.26 13.46 -5.54
CA ALA A 26 -6.86 13.57 -5.93
C ALA A 26 -6.45 12.47 -6.94
N LEU A 27 -6.91 11.23 -6.75
CA LEU A 27 -6.66 10.15 -7.69
C LEU A 27 -7.35 10.38 -9.04
N SER A 28 -8.60 10.85 -9.01
CA SER A 28 -9.36 11.24 -10.21
C SER A 28 -8.58 12.27 -11.03
N ALA A 29 -8.09 13.33 -10.39
CA ALA A 29 -7.28 14.36 -11.05
C ALA A 29 -5.96 13.81 -11.59
N THR A 30 -5.29 12.92 -10.85
CA THR A 30 -4.03 12.27 -11.27
C THR A 30 -4.23 11.43 -12.54
N LEU A 31 -5.37 10.76 -12.66
CA LEU A 31 -5.72 9.92 -13.81
C LEU A 31 -6.40 10.69 -14.95
N GLY A 32 -6.65 12.00 -14.79
CA GLY A 32 -7.28 12.83 -15.81
C GLY A 32 -8.79 12.61 -15.97
N HIS A 33 -9.47 12.13 -14.93
CA HIS A 33 -10.93 12.00 -14.94
C HIS A 33 -11.61 13.34 -14.60
N GLU A 34 -12.62 13.71 -15.39
CA GLU A 34 -13.36 14.97 -15.25
C GLU A 34 -14.14 15.06 -13.93
N THR A 35 -14.68 13.94 -13.46
CA THR A 35 -15.49 13.89 -12.25
C THR A 35 -15.02 12.76 -11.33
N PRO A 36 -14.75 13.06 -10.03
CA PRO A 36 -14.43 12.03 -9.07
C PRO A 36 -15.69 11.31 -8.58
N PRO A 37 -15.56 10.06 -8.08
CA PRO A 37 -16.64 9.37 -7.39
C PRO A 37 -17.17 10.20 -6.22
N GLN A 38 -18.48 10.25 -6.04
CA GLN A 38 -19.13 10.98 -4.94
C GLN A 38 -19.35 10.11 -3.71
N VAL A 39 -19.63 10.77 -2.57
CA VAL A 39 -19.97 10.05 -1.33
C VAL A 39 -21.20 9.17 -1.56
N GLY A 40 -21.07 7.88 -1.24
CA GLY A 40 -22.11 6.88 -1.46
C GLY A 40 -21.98 6.09 -2.77
N GLU A 41 -21.14 6.55 -3.70
CA GLU A 41 -20.82 5.81 -4.91
C GLU A 41 -19.72 4.76 -4.64
N ALA A 42 -19.74 3.69 -5.42
CA ALA A 42 -18.68 2.69 -5.38
C ALA A 42 -17.38 3.27 -5.95
N LEU A 43 -16.25 2.99 -5.30
CA LEU A 43 -14.95 3.30 -5.88
C LEU A 43 -14.68 2.44 -7.12
N PRO A 44 -14.08 3.00 -8.18
CA PRO A 44 -13.60 2.21 -9.31
C PRO A 44 -12.60 1.13 -8.87
N HIS A 45 -12.53 0.05 -9.63
CA HIS A 45 -11.63 -1.06 -9.31
C HIS A 45 -10.19 -0.59 -9.13
N LEU A 46 -9.51 -1.18 -8.14
CA LEU A 46 -8.12 -0.89 -7.73
C LEU A 46 -7.90 0.47 -7.04
N TRP A 47 -8.87 1.38 -6.98
CA TRP A 47 -8.68 2.67 -6.32
C TRP A 47 -8.49 2.55 -4.80
N HIS A 48 -8.87 1.42 -4.20
CA HIS A 48 -8.65 1.17 -2.77
C HIS A 48 -7.16 1.19 -2.37
N TRP A 49 -6.21 0.96 -3.29
CA TRP A 49 -4.79 0.89 -2.96
C TRP A 49 -4.21 2.21 -2.42
N ILE A 50 -4.77 3.36 -2.80
CA ILE A 50 -4.24 4.65 -2.35
C ILE A 50 -4.56 4.99 -0.88
N PHE A 51 -5.48 4.24 -0.25
CA PHE A 51 -5.92 4.46 1.13
C PHE A 51 -5.07 3.67 2.14
N PHE A 52 -4.23 2.74 1.72
CA PHE A 52 -3.44 1.91 2.64
C PHE A 52 -1.94 2.19 2.53
N ARG A 53 -1.58 3.46 2.28
CA ARG A 53 -0.18 3.88 2.17
C ARG A 53 0.45 3.95 3.58
N PRO A 54 1.65 3.38 3.79
CA PRO A 54 2.35 3.54 5.05
C PRO A 54 2.56 5.02 5.38
N THR A 55 2.15 5.44 6.57
CA THR A 55 2.43 6.79 7.09
C THR A 55 3.54 6.67 8.11
N VAL A 56 4.76 7.04 7.72
CA VAL A 56 5.94 6.99 8.59
C VAL A 56 6.62 8.37 8.64
N PRO A 57 7.23 8.76 9.78
CA PRO A 57 8.06 9.95 9.86
C PRO A 57 9.14 9.98 8.79
N GLN A 58 9.47 11.17 8.27
CA GLN A 58 10.48 11.35 7.21
C GLN A 58 11.82 10.66 7.52
N HIS A 59 12.28 10.69 8.77
CA HIS A 59 13.55 10.08 9.19
C HIS A 59 13.52 8.53 9.20
N LEU A 60 12.33 7.93 9.05
CA LEU A 60 12.13 6.48 8.91
C LEU A 60 11.83 6.05 7.47
N ILE A 61 11.99 6.95 6.49
CA ILE A 61 11.93 6.64 5.06
C ILE A 61 13.34 6.22 4.61
N ALA A 62 13.44 5.06 3.98
CA ALA A 62 14.68 4.57 3.38
C ALA A 62 14.96 5.26 2.04
N GLU A 63 16.17 5.08 1.50
CA GLU A 63 16.60 5.65 0.21
C GLU A 63 15.68 5.24 -0.97
N ASP A 64 15.04 4.08 -0.88
CA ASP A 64 14.08 3.60 -1.89
C ASP A 64 12.65 4.14 -1.70
N GLY A 65 12.44 5.11 -0.81
CA GLY A 65 11.16 5.79 -0.57
C GLY A 65 10.15 4.99 0.27
N HIS A 66 10.49 3.78 0.66
CA HIS A 66 9.64 2.93 1.50
C HIS A 66 10.04 3.05 2.98
N PRO A 67 9.22 2.59 3.95
CA PRO A 67 9.63 2.49 5.36
C PRO A 67 10.93 1.70 5.52
N GLN A 68 11.75 2.00 6.52
CA GLN A 68 13.02 1.29 6.78
C GLN A 68 12.89 -0.25 6.72
N LYS A 69 13.95 -0.91 6.22
CA LYS A 69 14.04 -2.39 6.10
C LYS A 69 14.17 -3.03 7.49
N GLY A 70 13.91 -4.33 7.58
CA GLY A 70 13.99 -5.08 8.84
C GLY A 70 12.72 -5.05 9.69
N GLY A 71 11.68 -4.34 9.25
CA GLY A 71 10.32 -4.45 9.77
C GLY A 71 9.59 -5.64 9.13
N PHE A 72 8.54 -5.36 8.36
CA PHE A 72 7.75 -6.39 7.67
C PHE A 72 8.55 -7.26 6.72
N LEU A 73 9.45 -6.65 5.94
CA LEU A 73 10.38 -7.37 5.09
C LEU A 73 11.75 -7.42 5.78
N PRO A 74 12.38 -8.60 5.90
CA PRO A 74 13.73 -8.70 6.42
C PRO A 74 14.68 -7.91 5.52
N ASP A 75 15.76 -7.38 6.10
CA ASP A 75 16.76 -6.70 5.30
C ASP A 75 17.57 -7.72 4.50
N LEU A 76 17.39 -7.71 3.17
CA LEU A 76 18.08 -8.59 2.24
C LEU A 76 19.40 -7.99 1.73
N GLY A 77 19.82 -6.81 2.21
CA GLY A 77 21.04 -6.12 1.75
C GLY A 77 20.95 -5.58 0.31
N LEU A 78 19.78 -5.65 -0.32
CA LEU A 78 19.54 -5.16 -1.68
C LEU A 78 19.17 -3.68 -1.68
N PRO A 79 19.60 -2.88 -2.67
CA PRO A 79 19.46 -1.41 -2.62
C PRO A 79 18.02 -0.93 -2.73
N ARG A 80 17.15 -1.62 -3.49
CA ARG A 80 15.76 -1.18 -3.75
C ARG A 80 14.78 -2.33 -3.63
N ARG A 81 13.61 -2.06 -3.04
CA ARG A 81 12.44 -2.93 -3.12
C ARG A 81 11.63 -2.63 -4.38
N MET A 82 11.06 -3.67 -4.97
CA MET A 82 10.10 -3.56 -6.06
C MET A 82 8.84 -4.33 -5.68
N TRP A 83 7.69 -3.76 -6.03
CA TRP A 83 6.44 -4.50 -5.97
C TRP A 83 6.38 -5.51 -7.11
N ALA A 84 6.30 -6.80 -6.78
CA ALA A 84 6.33 -7.90 -7.77
C ALA A 84 4.96 -8.20 -8.42
N GLY A 85 3.91 -7.48 -8.03
CA GLY A 85 2.54 -7.69 -8.51
C GLY A 85 1.62 -8.31 -7.46
N GLY A 86 0.36 -8.54 -7.85
CA GLY A 86 -0.66 -9.13 -7.00
C GLY A 86 -1.84 -9.66 -7.81
N ARG A 87 -2.67 -10.51 -7.19
CA ARG A 87 -3.90 -11.05 -7.78
C ARG A 87 -5.10 -10.63 -6.93
N LEU A 88 -6.10 -10.03 -7.57
CA LEU A 88 -7.34 -9.61 -6.92
C LEU A 88 -8.55 -10.27 -7.58
N ARG A 89 -9.58 -10.52 -6.77
CA ARG A 89 -10.92 -10.92 -7.25
C ARG A 89 -11.93 -9.97 -6.61
N PHE A 90 -12.63 -9.21 -7.45
CA PHE A 90 -13.74 -8.36 -7.01
C PHE A 90 -14.99 -9.22 -6.93
N LEU A 91 -15.60 -9.25 -5.75
CA LEU A 91 -16.83 -9.97 -5.51
C LEU A 91 -17.99 -9.02 -5.86
N SER A 92 -18.89 -9.42 -6.74
CA SER A 92 -20.20 -8.77 -6.82
C SER A 92 -21.13 -9.46 -5.81
N ARG A 93 -21.92 -8.68 -5.08
CA ARG A 93 -23.14 -9.20 -4.47
C ARG A 93 -24.22 -9.17 -5.54
N SER A 94 -24.81 -10.33 -5.79
CA SER A 94 -26.08 -10.50 -6.51
C SER A 94 -27.23 -9.87 -5.73
#